data_AF-A0A1Q6IQ19-F1
#
_entry.id   AF-A0A1Q6IQ19-F1
#
_cell.length_a   1.000
_cell.length_b   1.000
_cell.length_c   1.000
_cell.angle_alpha   90.00
_cell.angle_beta   90.00
_cell.angle_gamma   90.00
#
_symmetry.space_group_name_H-M   'P 1'
#
loop_
_entity.id
_entity.type
_entity.pdbx_description
1 polymer ?
#
loop_
_entity_poly.entity_id
_entity_poly.type
_entity_poly.pdbx_seq_one_letter_code
_entity_poly.pdbx_strand_id
1 'polypeptide(L)'
;MDLQKAYRLATIIIRVKLGNVTEEERSELLDWLDESEENRRTYKRIIRGEAIRERIAGEERIGKETDYEKIRISVVRSLVGRRRSRRVRLWRSVAAAACICAVAVTVLWELSGVRAGPEAMPLAGQQTETAKVKLILHSGEQIALEQKKEQRIEAGDAVIKNEHGQLIYESKNNLATEELFNKVVTAIGGEYALILSDGTRVWLNADSELEYPVEFVKKERIVKLSGEAYFEVAPNPEQPFIVEAGGIQTWKYPGGGSRRR
;
A
#
# COMPACT_ATOMS: atom_id res chain seq x y z
N MET A 1 32.42 -0.49 14.77
CA MET A 1 33.36 -1.50 14.31
C MET A 1 32.92 -1.95 12.93
N ASP A 2 33.83 -1.98 11.97
CA ASP A 2 33.56 -2.46 10.61
C ASP A 2 33.32 -3.99 10.60
N LEU A 3 32.54 -4.46 9.62
CA LEU A 3 32.14 -5.86 9.51
C LEU A 3 33.36 -6.76 9.26
N GLN A 4 34.31 -6.35 8.43
CA GLN A 4 35.52 -7.14 8.14
C GLN A 4 36.39 -7.31 9.40
N LYS A 5 36.58 -6.24 10.18
CA LYS A 5 37.25 -6.29 11.50
C LYS A 5 36.50 -7.21 12.48
N ALA A 6 35.16 -7.20 12.46
CA ALA A 6 34.34 -8.07 13.29
C ALA A 6 34.52 -9.56 12.97
N TYR A 7 34.56 -9.92 11.68
CA TYR A 7 34.78 -11.29 11.22
C TYR A 7 36.20 -11.80 11.57
N ARG A 8 37.21 -10.92 11.46
CA ARG A 8 38.59 -11.22 11.84
C ARG A 8 38.69 -11.51 13.35
N LEU A 9 38.18 -10.62 14.19
CA LEU A 9 38.17 -10.80 15.64
C LEU A 9 37.37 -12.03 16.08
N ALA A 10 36.24 -12.32 15.42
CA ALA A 10 35.48 -13.53 15.70
C ALA A 10 36.29 -14.81 15.46
N THR A 11 37.06 -14.84 14.36
CA THR A 11 37.94 -15.97 14.02
C THR A 11 39.04 -16.15 15.06
N ILE A 12 39.67 -15.05 15.47
CA ILE A 12 40.73 -15.07 16.49
C ILE A 12 40.19 -15.54 17.84
N ILE A 13 39.02 -15.08 18.28
CA ILE A 13 38.40 -15.48 19.56
C ILE A 13 38.11 -17.00 19.59
N ILE A 14 37.68 -17.57 18.47
CA ILE A 14 37.46 -19.02 18.34
C ILE A 14 38.80 -19.75 18.41
N ARG A 15 39.84 -19.29 17.71
CA ARG A 15 41.18 -19.90 17.76
C ARG A 15 41.82 -19.86 19.14
N VAL A 16 41.66 -18.76 19.87
CA VAL A 16 42.10 -18.63 21.27
C VAL A 16 41.44 -19.68 22.16
N LYS A 17 40.18 -20.02 21.89
CA LYS A 17 39.47 -21.07 22.64
C LYS A 17 39.93 -22.49 22.29
N LEU A 18 40.27 -22.71 21.03
CA LEU A 18 40.80 -23.99 20.53
C LEU A 18 42.29 -24.19 20.83
N GLY A 19 42.98 -23.16 21.35
CA GLY A 19 44.40 -23.24 21.68
C GLY A 19 45.34 -23.14 20.47
N ASN A 20 44.85 -22.74 19.30
CA ASN A 20 45.60 -22.68 18.03
C ASN A 20 45.78 -21.25 17.48
N VAL A 21 45.87 -20.27 18.38
CA VAL A 21 46.09 -18.85 18.02
C VAL A 21 47.57 -18.55 17.81
N THR A 22 47.92 -17.75 16.81
CA THR A 22 49.31 -17.27 16.63
C THR A 22 49.62 -16.06 17.51
N GLU A 23 50.90 -15.72 17.68
CA GLU A 23 51.28 -14.57 18.52
C GLU A 23 50.81 -13.23 17.93
N GLU A 24 50.80 -13.12 16.60
CA GLU A 24 50.27 -11.94 15.90
C GLU A 24 48.76 -11.78 16.14
N GLU A 25 48.01 -12.89 16.05
CA GLU A 25 46.56 -12.90 16.32
C GLU A 25 46.26 -12.60 17.80
N ARG A 26 47.13 -13.06 18.70
CA ARG A 26 47.04 -12.76 20.13
C ARG A 26 47.25 -11.28 20.41
N SER A 27 48.26 -10.67 19.79
CA SER A 27 48.51 -9.23 19.86
C SER A 27 47.31 -8.43 19.33
N GLU A 28 46.78 -8.79 18.15
CA GLU A 28 45.63 -8.11 17.54
C GLU A 28 44.39 -8.15 18.45
N LEU A 29 44.16 -9.27 19.14
CA LEU A 29 43.08 -9.38 20.11
C LEU A 29 43.35 -8.53 21.37
N LEU A 30 44.59 -8.50 21.87
CA LEU A 30 44.96 -7.69 23.03
C LEU A 30 44.77 -6.20 22.75
N ASP A 31 45.22 -5.72 21.59
CA ASP A 31 45.04 -4.33 21.15
C ASP A 31 43.55 -3.95 21.16
N TRP A 32 42.69 -4.81 20.60
CA TRP A 32 41.24 -4.58 20.61
C TRP A 32 40.63 -4.64 22.02
N LEU A 33 41.16 -5.47 22.92
CA LEU A 33 40.71 -5.52 24.32
C LEU A 33 41.14 -4.27 25.10
N ASP A 34 42.25 -3.65 24.73
CA ASP A 34 42.75 -2.42 25.38
C ASP A 34 42.09 -1.16 24.82
N GLU A 35 41.52 -1.21 23.61
CA GLU A 35 40.73 -0.10 23.03
C GLU A 35 39.55 0.32 23.93
N SER A 36 38.88 -0.60 24.65
CA SER A 36 37.78 -0.23 25.58
C SER A 36 37.38 -1.31 26.59
N GLU A 37 36.87 -0.85 27.75
CA GLU A 37 36.22 -1.73 28.75
C GLU A 37 34.96 -2.43 28.22
N GLU A 38 34.29 -1.88 27.21
CA GLU A 38 33.14 -2.53 26.56
C GLU A 38 33.56 -3.76 25.73
N ASN A 39 34.72 -3.70 25.07
CA ASN A 39 35.31 -4.83 24.34
C ASN A 39 35.66 -5.97 25.30
N ARG A 40 36.30 -5.67 26.44
CA ARG A 40 36.60 -6.65 27.49
C ARG A 40 35.36 -7.35 28.03
N ARG A 41 34.28 -6.59 28.27
CA ARG A 41 32.99 -7.15 28.69
C ARG A 41 32.36 -8.04 27.63
N THR A 42 32.46 -7.65 26.37
CA THR A 42 31.93 -8.41 25.23
C THR A 42 32.69 -9.71 25.04
N TYR A 43 34.02 -9.67 25.08
CA TYR A 43 34.88 -10.85 25.07
C TYR A 43 34.56 -11.82 26.22
N LYS A 44 34.47 -11.32 27.47
CA LYS A 44 34.09 -12.15 28.63
C LYS A 44 32.73 -12.81 28.44
N ARG A 45 31.75 -12.13 27.85
CA ARG A 45 30.41 -12.67 27.59
C ARG A 45 30.43 -13.77 26.52
N ILE A 46 31.17 -13.55 25.43
CA ILE A 46 31.31 -14.49 24.33
C ILE A 46 31.99 -15.78 24.83
N ILE A 47 33.12 -15.65 25.52
CA ILE A 47 33.87 -16.79 26.06
C ILE A 47 33.11 -17.57 27.13
N ARG A 48 32.31 -16.89 27.96
CA ARG A 48 31.54 -17.54 29.02
C ARG A 48 30.26 -18.20 28.52
N GLY A 49 29.73 -17.78 27.36
CA GLY A 49 28.46 -18.26 26.82
C GLY A 49 28.45 -19.76 26.51
N GLU A 50 27.42 -20.46 26.98
CA GLU A 50 27.23 -21.91 26.83
C GLU A 50 27.23 -22.37 25.37
N ALA A 51 26.75 -21.54 24.44
CA ALA A 51 26.66 -21.85 23.01
C ALA A 51 28.02 -22.10 22.33
N ILE A 52 29.11 -21.50 22.81
CA ILE A 52 30.46 -21.80 22.31
C ILE A 52 30.99 -23.09 22.95
N ARG A 53 30.63 -23.35 24.21
CA ARG A 53 31.04 -24.53 24.96
C ARG A 53 30.44 -25.82 24.39
N GLU A 54 29.13 -25.86 24.15
CA GLU A 54 28.44 -27.04 23.62
C GLU A 54 28.88 -27.40 22.19
N ARG A 55 29.21 -26.40 21.37
CA ARG A 55 29.56 -26.61 19.95
C ARG A 55 31.03 -26.95 19.74
N ILE A 56 31.93 -26.39 20.56
CA ILE A 56 33.34 -26.80 20.55
C ILE A 56 33.52 -28.20 21.18
N ALA A 57 32.73 -28.57 22.20
CA ALA A 57 32.78 -29.92 22.76
C ALA A 57 32.33 -31.01 21.76
N GLY A 58 31.60 -30.65 20.71
CA GLY A 58 31.27 -31.55 19.59
C GLY A 58 32.44 -31.80 18.62
N GLU A 59 33.48 -30.97 18.63
CA GLU A 59 34.60 -31.02 17.67
C GLU A 59 35.65 -32.10 17.96
N GLU A 60 35.64 -32.75 19.14
CA GLU A 60 36.46 -33.95 19.35
C GLU A 60 35.95 -35.17 18.55
N ARG A 61 34.77 -35.10 17.93
CA ARG A 61 34.17 -36.27 17.26
C ARG A 61 33.83 -36.14 15.78
N ILE A 62 33.80 -34.94 15.18
CA ILE A 62 33.29 -34.82 13.80
C ILE A 62 34.13 -33.81 13.01
N GLY A 63 35.04 -34.33 12.20
CA GLY A 63 35.72 -33.54 11.17
C GLY A 63 34.73 -33.08 10.10
N LYS A 64 34.53 -31.76 9.99
CA LYS A 64 34.41 -30.98 8.74
C LYS A 64 33.83 -29.59 9.06
N GLU A 65 34.56 -28.59 8.57
CA GLU A 65 34.31 -27.17 8.22
C GLU A 65 32.90 -26.54 8.29
N THR A 66 31.82 -27.32 8.43
CA THR A 66 30.43 -26.85 8.37
C THR A 66 29.92 -26.23 9.69
N ASP A 67 30.55 -26.49 10.83
CA ASP A 67 30.16 -25.87 12.11
C ASP A 67 30.87 -24.54 12.41
N TYR A 68 32.06 -24.31 11.84
CA TYR A 68 32.87 -23.10 12.02
C TYR A 68 32.15 -21.83 11.59
N GLU A 69 31.45 -21.87 10.44
CA GLU A 69 30.71 -20.71 9.93
C GLU A 69 29.60 -20.26 10.88
N LYS A 70 28.86 -21.22 11.44
CA LYS A 70 27.75 -20.92 12.34
C LYS A 70 28.25 -20.37 13.68
N ILE A 71 29.40 -20.83 14.17
CA ILE A 71 30.04 -20.26 15.37
C ILE A 71 30.53 -18.84 15.06
N ARG A 72 31.21 -18.64 13.93
CA ARG A 72 31.69 -17.32 13.47
C ARG A 72 30.56 -16.29 13.36
N ILE A 73 29.42 -16.65 12.78
CA ILE A 73 28.23 -15.77 12.69
C ILE A 73 27.73 -15.37 14.09
N SER A 74 27.72 -16.30 15.05
CA SER A 74 27.23 -16.02 16.41
C SER A 74 28.16 -15.06 17.19
N VAL A 75 29.48 -15.17 16.94
CA VAL A 75 30.50 -14.32 17.54
C VAL A 75 30.48 -12.92 16.90
N VAL A 76 30.41 -12.82 15.56
CA VAL A 76 30.27 -11.53 14.84
C VAL A 76 29.04 -10.76 15.32
N ARG A 77 27.89 -11.45 15.44
CA ARG A 77 26.65 -10.84 15.97
C ARG A 77 26.82 -10.29 17.39
N SER A 78 27.66 -10.95 18.20
CA SER A 78 27.94 -10.55 19.58
C SER A 78 28.94 -9.38 19.65
N LEU A 79 29.90 -9.33 18.72
CA LEU A 79 30.92 -8.28 18.60
C LEU A 79 30.37 -6.97 18.02
N VAL A 80 29.49 -7.05 17.02
CA VAL A 80 28.88 -5.86 16.40
C VAL A 80 27.90 -5.16 17.35
N GLY A 81 27.48 -5.84 18.42
CA GLY A 81 26.74 -5.26 19.53
C GLY A 81 25.31 -4.84 19.15
N ARG A 82 24.33 -5.31 19.94
CA ARG A 82 22.95 -4.78 19.90
C ARG A 82 22.91 -3.34 20.46
N ARG A 83 23.34 -2.35 19.68
CA ARG A 83 22.99 -0.94 19.92
C ARG A 83 21.46 -0.69 19.87
N ARG A 84 20.67 -1.67 19.39
CA ARG A 84 19.19 -1.61 19.35
C ARG A 84 18.46 -1.97 20.65
N SER A 85 19.11 -2.49 21.70
CA SER A 85 18.38 -3.05 22.87
C SER A 85 17.82 -2.00 23.83
N ARG A 86 18.50 -0.87 24.06
CA ARG A 86 17.98 0.19 24.95
C ARG A 86 16.89 1.02 24.28
N ARG A 87 17.07 1.35 22.99
CA ARG A 87 16.08 2.13 22.22
C ARG A 87 14.77 1.36 22.03
N VAL A 88 14.81 0.04 21.76
CA VAL A 88 13.57 -0.77 21.66
C VAL A 88 12.88 -0.96 23.02
N ARG A 89 13.62 -1.01 24.14
CA ARG A 89 13.03 -1.12 25.49
C ARG A 89 12.42 0.21 25.97
N LEU A 90 13.04 1.33 25.60
CA LEU A 90 12.47 2.68 25.77
C LEU A 90 11.25 2.89 24.87
N TRP A 91 11.27 2.43 23.62
CA TRP A 91 10.13 2.55 22.72
C TRP A 91 8.97 1.64 23.13
N ARG A 92 9.25 0.49 23.78
CA ARG A 92 8.22 -0.37 24.38
C ARG A 92 7.57 0.23 25.63
N SER A 93 8.32 0.98 26.44
CA SER A 93 7.75 1.67 27.62
C SER A 93 7.00 2.94 27.24
N VAL A 94 7.47 3.69 26.24
CA VAL A 94 6.72 4.81 25.63
C VAL A 94 5.44 4.31 24.97
N ALA A 95 5.46 3.17 24.26
CA ALA A 95 4.26 2.58 23.68
C ALA A 95 3.22 2.16 24.74
N ALA A 96 3.65 1.57 25.86
CA ALA A 96 2.75 1.19 26.95
C ALA A 96 2.11 2.41 27.65
N ALA A 97 2.89 3.48 27.89
CA ALA A 97 2.37 4.72 28.44
C ALA A 97 1.44 5.46 27.45
N ALA A 98 1.75 5.43 26.15
CA ALA A 98 0.87 5.98 25.11
C ALA A 98 -0.46 5.22 25.01
N CYS A 99 -0.48 3.89 25.19
CA CYS A 99 -1.72 3.12 25.26
C CYS A 99 -2.57 3.51 26.48
N ILE A 100 -1.95 3.70 27.65
CA ILE A 100 -2.68 4.12 28.86
C ILE A 100 -3.23 5.54 28.70
N CYS A 101 -2.45 6.46 28.14
CA CYS A 101 -2.92 7.82 27.84
C CYS A 101 -4.02 7.82 26.77
N ALA A 102 -3.92 6.99 25.73
CA ALA A 102 -4.95 6.87 24.70
C ALA A 102 -6.26 6.35 25.30
N VAL A 103 -6.20 5.32 26.16
CA VAL A 103 -7.38 4.80 26.86
C VAL A 103 -7.97 5.85 27.81
N ALA A 104 -7.14 6.57 28.57
CA ALA A 104 -7.59 7.63 29.46
C ALA A 104 -8.24 8.80 28.68
N VAL A 105 -7.68 9.18 27.54
CA VAL A 105 -8.25 10.19 26.64
C VAL A 105 -9.56 9.69 26.02
N THR A 106 -9.66 8.44 25.56
CA THR A 106 -10.92 7.90 25.03
C THR A 106 -12.02 7.84 26.09
N VAL A 107 -11.67 7.46 27.33
CA VAL A 107 -12.63 7.42 28.44
C VAL A 107 -13.06 8.83 28.86
N LEU A 108 -12.13 9.79 28.90
CA LEU A 108 -12.45 11.20 29.15
C LEU A 108 -13.27 11.82 28.00
N TRP A 109 -13.06 11.40 26.75
CA TRP A 109 -13.83 11.85 25.60
C TRP A 109 -15.26 11.27 25.60
N GLU A 110 -15.42 10.00 26.01
CA GLU A 110 -16.75 9.40 26.21
C GLU A 110 -17.51 10.04 27.38
N LEU A 111 -16.83 10.38 28.47
CA LEU A 111 -17.44 10.99 29.66
C LEU A 111 -17.73 12.50 29.50
N SER A 112 -17.00 13.21 28.64
CA SER A 112 -17.18 14.65 28.43
C SER A 112 -18.37 15.00 27.54
N GLY A 113 -19.04 14.03 26.92
CA GLY A 113 -20.25 14.27 26.12
C GLY A 113 -20.04 15.15 24.89
N VAL A 114 -18.79 15.57 24.60
CA VAL A 114 -18.43 16.34 23.40
C VAL A 114 -18.22 15.37 22.26
N ARG A 115 -19.34 14.84 21.75
CA ARG A 115 -19.39 14.29 20.40
C ARG A 115 -19.36 15.46 19.44
N ALA A 116 -18.15 15.90 19.06
CA ALA A 116 -17.97 16.48 17.75
C ALA A 116 -18.24 15.34 16.77
N GLY A 117 -19.50 15.18 16.38
CA GLY A 117 -19.86 14.26 15.32
C GLY A 117 -19.06 14.67 14.09
N PRO A 118 -18.36 13.75 13.39
CA PRO A 118 -18.20 13.98 11.97
C PRO A 118 -19.61 14.22 11.44
N GLU A 119 -19.82 15.26 10.62
CA GLU A 119 -21.01 15.33 9.79
C GLU A 119 -21.06 14.01 9.01
N ALA A 120 -21.87 13.09 9.54
CA ALA A 120 -22.16 11.84 8.90
C ALA A 120 -23.00 12.22 7.68
N MET A 121 -22.36 12.22 6.52
CA MET A 121 -23.07 11.93 5.28
C MET A 121 -23.92 10.67 5.54
N PRO A 122 -25.21 10.69 5.21
CA PRO A 122 -26.07 9.57 5.52
C PRO A 122 -25.55 8.33 4.81
N LEU A 123 -25.20 7.29 5.58
CA LEU A 123 -25.01 5.94 5.06
C LEU A 123 -26.37 5.48 4.50
N ALA A 124 -26.55 5.68 3.20
CA ALA A 124 -27.47 4.90 2.40
C ALA A 124 -26.69 3.72 1.79
N GLY A 125 -27.21 2.50 1.98
CA GLY A 125 -27.05 1.42 1.00
C GLY A 125 -25.86 0.46 1.17
N GLN A 126 -26.12 -0.63 1.89
CA GLN A 126 -25.76 -2.03 1.58
C GLN A 126 -24.60 -2.35 0.61
N GLN A 127 -23.66 -3.16 1.12
CA GLN A 127 -22.91 -4.21 0.41
C GLN A 127 -22.23 -3.82 -0.92
N THR A 128 -21.06 -3.20 -0.85
CA THR A 128 -20.21 -3.00 -2.04
C THR A 128 -18.84 -3.67 -1.95
N GLU A 129 -18.53 -4.48 -0.93
CA GLU A 129 -17.19 -5.10 -0.85
C GLU A 129 -16.96 -6.22 -1.88
N THR A 130 -18.02 -6.83 -2.43
CA THR A 130 -17.92 -7.93 -3.41
C THR A 130 -18.23 -7.56 -4.86
N ALA A 131 -18.68 -6.32 -5.11
CA ALA A 131 -19.09 -5.90 -6.44
C ALA A 131 -17.87 -5.62 -7.33
N LYS A 132 -17.78 -6.34 -8.47
CA LYS A 132 -16.72 -6.15 -9.47
C LYS A 132 -16.81 -4.79 -10.18
N VAL A 133 -17.99 -4.17 -10.19
CA VAL A 133 -18.26 -2.87 -10.80
C VAL A 133 -19.11 -2.03 -9.85
N LYS A 134 -18.74 -0.76 -9.69
CA LYS A 134 -19.43 0.20 -8.83
C LYS A 134 -19.72 1.48 -9.62
N LEU A 135 -20.93 2.01 -9.45
CA LEU A 135 -21.33 3.35 -9.87
C LEU A 135 -21.31 4.26 -8.66
N ILE A 136 -20.62 5.38 -8.76
CA ILE A 136 -20.56 6.45 -7.78
C ILE A 136 -21.31 7.64 -8.38
N LEU A 137 -22.40 8.03 -7.75
CA LEU A 137 -23.23 9.15 -8.19
C LEU A 137 -22.63 10.49 -7.76
N HIS A 138 -23.08 11.58 -8.39
CA HIS A 138 -22.74 12.94 -7.97
C HIS A 138 -23.12 13.23 -6.50
N SER A 139 -24.09 12.51 -5.93
CA SER A 139 -24.48 12.58 -4.52
C SER A 139 -23.47 11.92 -3.57
N GLY A 140 -22.50 11.17 -4.10
CA GLY A 140 -21.57 10.32 -3.35
C GLY A 140 -22.10 8.91 -3.06
N GLU A 141 -23.36 8.62 -3.41
CA GLU A 141 -23.96 7.30 -3.26
C GLU A 141 -23.24 6.28 -4.16
N GLN A 142 -22.97 5.09 -3.61
CA GLN A 142 -22.29 4.00 -4.32
C GLN A 142 -23.25 2.84 -4.55
N ILE A 143 -23.37 2.42 -5.82
CA ILE A 143 -24.25 1.35 -6.24
C ILE A 143 -23.42 0.25 -6.90
N ALA A 144 -23.59 -0.97 -6.44
CA ALA A 144 -23.03 -2.15 -7.09
C ALA A 144 -23.75 -2.41 -8.43
N LEU A 145 -23.01 -2.36 -9.53
CA LEU A 145 -23.56 -2.67 -10.85
C LEU A 145 -23.35 -4.15 -11.18
N GLU A 146 -24.43 -4.83 -11.57
CA GLU A 146 -24.41 -6.21 -12.06
C GLU A 146 -24.89 -6.23 -13.52
N GLN A 147 -24.07 -6.71 -14.45
CA GLN A 147 -24.38 -6.68 -15.89
C GLN A 147 -25.68 -7.40 -16.29
N LYS A 148 -26.14 -8.37 -15.49
CA LYS A 148 -27.28 -9.23 -15.80
C LYS A 148 -28.55 -8.88 -15.03
N LYS A 149 -28.53 -7.82 -14.23
CA LYS A 149 -29.64 -7.44 -13.38
C LYS A 149 -30.16 -6.08 -13.83
N GLU A 150 -31.40 -6.07 -14.28
CA GLU A 150 -32.13 -4.82 -14.49
C GLU A 150 -32.32 -4.15 -13.13
N GLN A 151 -31.87 -2.91 -13.03
CA GLN A 151 -31.95 -2.15 -11.79
C GLN A 151 -32.43 -0.74 -12.11
N ARG A 152 -33.47 -0.32 -11.40
CA ARG A 152 -33.89 1.08 -11.35
C ARG A 152 -33.26 1.70 -10.11
N ILE A 153 -32.40 2.68 -10.33
CA ILE A 153 -31.69 3.42 -9.30
C ILE A 153 -32.32 4.80 -9.24
N GLU A 154 -32.80 5.22 -8.08
CA GLU A 154 -33.35 6.56 -7.87
C GLU A 154 -32.25 7.46 -7.31
N ALA A 155 -31.63 8.25 -8.18
CA ALA A 155 -30.57 9.21 -7.86
C ALA A 155 -31.19 10.60 -7.65
N GLY A 156 -32.05 10.75 -6.64
CA GLY A 156 -32.75 11.99 -6.33
C GLY A 156 -33.59 12.53 -7.49
N ASP A 157 -33.02 13.49 -8.23
CA ASP A 157 -33.63 14.18 -9.37
C ASP A 157 -33.52 13.40 -10.70
N ALA A 158 -32.73 12.33 -10.73
CA ALA A 158 -32.58 11.46 -11.89
C ALA A 158 -32.97 10.02 -11.57
N VAL A 159 -33.61 9.34 -12.53
CA VAL A 159 -33.79 7.89 -12.49
C VAL A 159 -32.75 7.27 -13.42
N ILE A 160 -31.93 6.38 -12.90
CA ILE A 160 -30.94 5.63 -13.67
C ILE A 160 -31.47 4.23 -13.87
N LYS A 161 -31.79 3.87 -15.10
CA LYS A 161 -32.13 2.49 -15.45
C LYS A 161 -30.87 1.82 -15.95
N ASN A 162 -30.49 0.73 -15.30
CA ASN A 162 -29.48 -0.20 -15.80
C ASN A 162 -30.20 -1.28 -16.61
N GLU A 163 -30.32 -1.08 -17.92
CA GLU A 163 -30.95 -2.05 -18.85
C GLU A 163 -29.87 -2.60 -19.78
N HIS A 164 -29.53 -3.89 -19.66
CA HIS A 164 -28.51 -4.53 -20.52
C HIS A 164 -27.13 -3.82 -20.52
N GLY A 165 -26.73 -3.22 -19.40
CA GLY A 165 -25.50 -2.41 -19.31
C GLY A 165 -25.65 -0.97 -19.81
N GLN A 166 -26.85 -0.55 -20.22
CA GLN A 166 -27.13 0.85 -20.54
C GLN A 166 -27.49 1.57 -19.25
N LEU A 167 -26.78 2.65 -18.93
CA LEU A 167 -27.17 3.56 -17.85
C LEU A 167 -28.00 4.68 -18.48
N ILE A 168 -29.32 4.52 -18.46
CA ILE A 168 -30.26 5.50 -19.01
C ILE A 168 -30.63 6.47 -17.90
N TYR A 169 -30.26 7.73 -18.07
CA TYR A 169 -30.57 8.81 -17.15
C TYR A 169 -31.86 9.51 -17.59
N GLU A 170 -32.92 9.37 -16.81
CA GLU A 170 -34.16 10.15 -16.97
C GLU A 170 -34.12 11.29 -15.94
N SER A 171 -33.71 12.48 -16.39
CA SER A 171 -33.78 13.70 -15.57
C SER A 171 -35.23 14.14 -15.40
N LYS A 172 -35.64 14.45 -14.17
CA LYS A 172 -36.95 15.06 -13.90
C LYS A 172 -36.98 16.56 -14.22
N ASN A 173 -35.84 17.19 -14.52
CA ASN A 173 -35.73 18.64 -14.70
C ASN A 173 -34.76 19.01 -15.85
N ASN A 174 -35.29 19.51 -16.97
CA ASN A 174 -34.55 19.86 -18.20
C ASN A 174 -33.83 21.23 -18.14
N LEU A 175 -33.42 21.70 -16.96
CA LEU A 175 -32.81 23.02 -16.75
C LEU A 175 -31.42 22.93 -16.10
N ALA A 176 -30.71 21.82 -16.30
CA ALA A 176 -29.36 21.65 -15.77
C ALA A 176 -28.39 22.65 -16.44
N THR A 177 -27.99 23.67 -15.68
CA THR A 177 -26.98 24.66 -16.11
C THR A 177 -25.56 24.18 -15.82
N GLU A 178 -25.42 23.16 -14.97
CA GLU A 178 -24.14 22.58 -14.55
C GLU A 178 -24.11 21.08 -14.83
N GLU A 179 -22.91 20.58 -15.16
CA GLU A 179 -22.66 19.16 -15.37
C GLU A 179 -22.49 18.45 -14.01
N LEU A 180 -23.40 17.54 -13.70
CA LEU A 180 -23.26 16.61 -12.59
C LEU A 180 -22.42 15.40 -13.04
N PHE A 181 -21.38 15.06 -12.28
CA PHE A 181 -20.46 13.98 -12.63
C PHE A 181 -20.76 12.70 -11.89
N ASN A 182 -20.78 11.60 -12.63
CA ASN A 182 -20.80 10.25 -12.08
C ASN A 182 -19.49 9.54 -12.42
N LYS A 183 -19.17 8.50 -11.64
CA LYS A 183 -17.97 7.70 -11.82
C LYS A 183 -18.30 6.22 -11.81
N VAL A 184 -17.85 5.49 -12.82
CA VAL A 184 -17.88 4.02 -12.85
C VAL A 184 -16.48 3.50 -12.57
N VAL A 185 -16.38 2.56 -11.63
CA VAL A 185 -15.13 1.92 -11.21
C VAL A 185 -15.24 0.42 -11.42
N THR A 186 -14.29 -0.16 -12.15
CA THR A 186 -14.14 -1.62 -12.32
C THR A 186 -12.98 -2.11 -11.47
N ALA A 187 -13.24 -3.12 -10.63
CA ALA A 187 -12.19 -3.80 -9.87
C ALA A 187 -11.40 -4.78 -10.75
N ILE A 188 -10.33 -5.37 -10.20
CA ILE A 188 -9.55 -6.42 -10.87
C ILE A 188 -10.47 -7.57 -11.31
N GLY A 189 -10.44 -7.90 -12.61
CA GLY A 189 -11.29 -8.95 -13.21
C GLY A 189 -12.77 -8.57 -13.37
N GLY A 190 -13.10 -7.28 -13.28
CA GLY A 190 -14.39 -6.70 -13.65
C GLY A 190 -14.29 -5.95 -14.97
N GLU A 191 -15.29 -6.10 -15.82
CA GLU A 191 -15.42 -5.33 -17.07
C GLU A 191 -16.83 -4.74 -17.10
N TYR A 192 -17.00 -3.60 -17.76
CA TYR A 192 -18.31 -2.98 -17.87
C TYR A 192 -18.49 -2.25 -19.18
N ALA A 193 -19.64 -2.46 -19.83
CA ALA A 193 -20.05 -1.67 -20.98
C ALA A 193 -21.11 -0.68 -20.54
N LEU A 194 -21.01 0.57 -21.00
CA LEU A 194 -21.99 1.62 -20.76
C LEU A 194 -22.23 2.47 -22.02
N ILE A 195 -23.39 3.10 -22.09
CA ILE A 195 -23.73 4.09 -23.10
C ILE A 195 -23.92 5.43 -22.37
N LEU A 196 -23.25 6.47 -22.85
CA LEU A 196 -23.33 7.83 -22.32
C LEU A 196 -24.57 8.56 -22.86
N SER A 197 -24.91 9.72 -22.29
CA SER A 197 -26.12 10.48 -22.66
C SER A 197 -26.16 10.97 -24.11
N ASP A 198 -24.99 11.09 -24.75
CA ASP A 198 -24.82 11.46 -26.16
C ASP A 198 -24.91 10.26 -27.12
N GLY A 199 -25.10 9.05 -26.60
CA GLY A 199 -25.11 7.79 -27.35
C GLY A 199 -23.73 7.17 -27.57
N THR A 200 -22.64 7.76 -27.04
CA THR A 200 -21.30 7.16 -27.11
C THR A 200 -21.25 5.87 -26.30
N ARG A 201 -20.75 4.79 -26.91
CA ARG A 201 -20.56 3.50 -26.23
C ARG A 201 -19.15 3.39 -25.68
N VAL A 202 -19.04 2.91 -24.45
CA VAL A 202 -17.78 2.76 -23.74
C VAL A 202 -17.69 1.36 -23.16
N TRP A 203 -16.56 0.71 -23.37
CA TRP A 203 -16.21 -0.56 -22.73
C TRP A 203 -15.01 -0.32 -21.84
N LEU A 204 -15.19 -0.53 -20.54
CA LEU A 204 -14.21 -0.34 -19.50
C LEU A 204 -13.60 -1.70 -19.11
N ASN A 205 -12.27 -1.80 -19.18
CA ASN A 205 -11.53 -3.00 -18.79
C ASN A 205 -11.43 -3.12 -17.26
N ALA A 206 -10.75 -4.17 -16.78
CA ALA A 206 -10.41 -4.32 -15.37
C ALA A 206 -9.52 -3.19 -14.85
N ASP A 207 -9.66 -2.91 -13.54
CA ASP A 207 -8.86 -1.92 -12.82
C ASP A 207 -8.86 -0.53 -13.50
N SER A 208 -10.06 -0.08 -13.88
CA SER A 208 -10.25 1.15 -14.64
C SER A 208 -11.37 2.01 -14.04
N GLU A 209 -11.28 3.31 -14.25
CA GLU A 209 -12.24 4.29 -13.76
C GLU A 209 -12.63 5.24 -14.88
N LEU A 210 -13.92 5.51 -15.02
CA LEU A 210 -14.44 6.51 -15.93
C LEU A 210 -15.31 7.50 -15.16
N GLU A 211 -14.93 8.77 -15.17
CA GLU A 211 -15.71 9.90 -14.66
C GLU A 211 -16.31 10.64 -15.86
N TYR A 212 -17.62 10.84 -15.84
CA TYR A 212 -18.36 11.41 -16.97
C TYR A 212 -19.58 12.21 -16.47
N PRO A 213 -20.01 13.24 -17.21
CA PRO A 213 -21.20 13.98 -16.85
C PRO A 213 -22.46 13.16 -17.14
N VAL A 214 -23.49 13.31 -16.31
CA VAL A 214 -24.83 12.75 -16.51
C VAL A 214 -25.43 13.22 -17.83
N GLU A 215 -25.19 14.48 -18.18
CA GLU A 215 -25.58 15.09 -19.44
C GLU A 215 -24.51 16.08 -19.90
N PHE A 216 -24.16 16.04 -21.19
CA PHE A 216 -23.17 16.95 -21.79
C PHE A 216 -23.81 18.30 -22.16
N VAL A 217 -23.95 19.20 -21.18
CA VAL A 217 -24.56 20.52 -21.37
C VAL A 217 -23.57 21.60 -21.85
N LYS A 218 -22.26 21.32 -21.80
CA LYS A 218 -21.21 22.25 -22.27
C LYS A 218 -20.94 22.11 -23.78
N LYS A 219 -20.07 22.97 -24.31
CA LYS A 219 -19.64 22.94 -25.72
C LYS A 219 -18.80 21.72 -26.10
N GLU A 220 -18.26 21.01 -25.13
CA GLU A 220 -17.38 19.86 -25.33
C GLU A 220 -17.89 18.68 -24.49
N ARG A 221 -17.72 17.47 -25.01
CA ARG A 221 -18.06 16.23 -24.31
C ARG A 221 -16.81 15.67 -23.65
N ILE A 222 -16.59 16.03 -22.39
CA ILE A 222 -15.37 15.67 -21.66
C ILE A 222 -15.63 14.51 -20.70
N VAL A 223 -14.78 13.48 -20.78
CA VAL A 223 -14.73 12.37 -19.82
C VAL A 223 -13.31 12.18 -19.31
N LYS A 224 -13.17 11.73 -18.06
CA LYS A 224 -11.86 11.39 -17.47
C LYS A 224 -11.73 9.89 -17.31
N LEU A 225 -10.62 9.35 -17.77
CA LEU A 225 -10.30 7.93 -17.75
C LEU A 225 -9.04 7.68 -16.94
N SER A 226 -9.10 6.69 -16.06
CA SER A 226 -7.95 6.01 -15.48
C SER A 226 -7.99 4.53 -15.89
N GLY A 227 -6.87 3.96 -16.31
CA GLY A 227 -6.82 2.58 -16.81
C GLY A 227 -7.11 2.49 -18.31
N GLU A 228 -7.92 1.51 -18.71
CA GLU A 228 -8.14 1.15 -20.11
C GLU A 228 -9.63 1.12 -20.48
N ALA A 229 -9.97 1.78 -21.58
CA ALA A 229 -11.32 1.74 -22.14
C ALA A 229 -11.30 1.86 -23.67
N TYR A 230 -12.31 1.27 -24.30
CA TYR A 230 -12.61 1.42 -25.72
C TYR A 230 -13.84 2.32 -25.91
N PHE A 231 -13.74 3.29 -26.82
CA PHE A 231 -14.79 4.28 -27.08
C PHE A 231 -15.28 4.23 -28.53
N GLU A 232 -16.56 3.92 -28.69
CA GLU A 232 -17.32 4.13 -29.92
C GLU A 232 -18.13 5.43 -29.79
N VAL A 233 -17.44 6.54 -30.07
CA VAL A 233 -17.98 7.90 -29.94
C VAL A 233 -19.09 8.17 -30.95
N ALA A 234 -20.24 8.62 -30.46
CA ALA A 234 -21.35 9.06 -31.29
C ALA A 234 -20.96 10.32 -32.10
N PRO A 235 -21.23 10.35 -33.42
CA PRO A 235 -20.84 11.47 -34.26
C PRO A 235 -21.63 12.73 -33.89
N ASN A 236 -20.92 13.76 -33.45
CA ASN A 236 -21.45 15.10 -33.25
C ASN A 236 -20.36 16.13 -33.63
N PRO A 237 -20.39 16.69 -34.85
CA PRO A 237 -19.36 17.63 -35.32
C PRO A 237 -19.34 18.96 -34.56
N GLU A 238 -20.46 19.37 -33.97
CA GLU A 238 -20.60 20.65 -33.27
C GLU A 238 -20.13 20.59 -31.82
N GLN A 239 -19.97 19.37 -31.27
CA GLN A 239 -19.60 19.12 -29.88
C GLN A 239 -18.50 18.04 -29.81
N PRO A 240 -17.21 18.41 -29.78
CA PRO A 240 -16.11 17.45 -29.80
C PRO A 240 -16.12 16.54 -28.56
N PHE A 241 -15.62 15.31 -28.71
CA PHE A 241 -15.48 14.36 -27.60
C PHE A 241 -14.01 14.26 -27.17
N ILE A 242 -13.77 14.44 -25.88
CA ILE A 242 -12.45 14.57 -25.27
C ILE A 242 -12.32 13.55 -24.14
N VAL A 243 -11.26 12.75 -24.19
CA VAL A 243 -10.88 11.82 -23.12
C VAL A 243 -9.63 12.35 -22.43
N GLU A 244 -9.74 12.67 -21.14
CA GLU A 244 -8.63 13.06 -20.29
C GLU A 244 -8.09 11.83 -19.52
N ALA A 245 -6.85 11.42 -19.79
CA ALA A 245 -6.23 10.28 -19.12
C ALA A 245 -4.84 10.65 -18.60
N GLY A 246 -4.64 10.65 -17.27
CA GLY A 246 -3.32 10.87 -16.66
C GLY A 246 -2.61 12.17 -17.07
N GLY A 247 -3.37 13.23 -17.38
CA GLY A 247 -2.85 14.50 -17.89
C GLY A 247 -2.65 14.58 -19.40
N ILE A 248 -3.00 13.52 -20.14
CA ILE A 248 -3.02 13.49 -21.61
C ILE A 248 -4.46 13.71 -22.08
N GLN A 249 -4.67 14.71 -22.93
CA GLN A 249 -5.96 14.94 -23.58
C GLN A 249 -5.96 14.33 -24.98
N THR A 250 -6.90 13.41 -25.22
CA THR A 250 -7.06 12.75 -26.52
C THR A 250 -8.35 13.20 -27.17
N TRP A 251 -8.27 13.62 -28.44
CA TRP A 251 -9.37 14.18 -29.21
C TRP A 251 -9.77 13.21 -30.32
N LYS A 252 -11.08 13.00 -30.53
CA LYS A 252 -11.57 12.28 -31.72
C LYS A 252 -12.37 13.24 -32.61
N TYR A 253 -11.73 13.74 -33.66
CA TYR A 253 -12.41 14.47 -34.75
C TYR A 253 -13.10 13.49 -35.71
N PRO A 254 -14.28 13.82 -36.28
CA PRO A 254 -14.82 13.07 -37.41
C PRO A 254 -13.96 13.36 -38.64
N GLY A 255 -12.97 12.50 -38.88
CA GLY A 255 -12.09 12.56 -40.05
C GLY A 255 -10.60 12.66 -39.70
N GLY A 256 -9.92 11.50 -39.68
CA GLY A 256 -8.47 11.41 -39.87
C GLY A 256 -7.58 11.63 -38.65
N GLY A 257 -6.97 10.54 -38.17
CA GLY A 257 -5.66 10.54 -37.50
C GLY A 257 -5.63 11.01 -36.04
N SER A 258 -5.60 10.05 -35.12
CA SER A 258 -5.18 10.26 -33.72
C SER A 258 -3.79 10.93 -33.68
N ARG A 259 -3.73 12.20 -33.26
CA ARG A 259 -2.48 12.85 -32.85
C ARG A 259 -2.46 12.96 -31.34
N ARG A 260 -1.53 12.22 -30.70
CA ARG A 260 -1.10 12.47 -29.32
C ARG A 260 -0.23 13.73 -29.31
N ARG A 261 -0.49 14.66 -28.40
CA ARG A 261 0.44 15.75 -28.04
C ARG A 261 0.73 15.66 -26.55
#